data_AF-A0A7J7EJI0-F1
#
_entry.id   AF-A0A7J7EJI0-F1
#
_cell.length_a   1.000
_cell.length_b   1.000
_cell.length_c   1.000
_cell.angle_alpha   90.00
_cell.angle_beta   90.00
_cell.angle_gamma   90.00
#
_symmetry.space_group_name_H-M   'P 1'
#
loop_
_entity.id
_entity.type
_entity.pdbx_description
1 polymer ?
#
loop_
_entity_poly.entity_id
_entity_poly.type
_entity_poly.pdbx_seq_one_letter_code
_entity_poly.pdbx_strand_id
1 'polypeptide(L)'
;MDHDQRQGAALLRLLPLLWLLPQSWTAPGALTPVWQDDLQNHTFLHTIYCQNGTPSVGLSETYDEDQLFSFNFSQNTRVPRLPEFTDWAQKARDTSAIFFDQQFCQEMIQGIGPHLEGQIPVSRGIPITEVFTLKPLEFGKPNTLVCFVSNLFPPTLTVNWQHHSDPVEEVGPTFISAVDGLSFQAFSYLNFTPTPSDLYSCLVTHEIDGYTAVAYWVPQNALPSDFLENVLCGMAFGLGVLGIIVGLVLIIYFRRPCSGGTSGHLGGAVGKPWEPDTVVHVHIGSVKTAPEVKYEEH
;
A
#
# COMPACT_ATOMS: atom_id res chain seq x y z
N MET A 1 81.38 36.57 6.37
CA MET A 1 81.93 36.67 7.74
C MET A 1 80.85 36.19 8.68
N ASP A 2 81.22 35.20 9.46
CA ASP A 2 80.41 34.36 10.34
C ASP A 2 79.98 35.12 11.60
N HIS A 3 78.69 35.08 11.96
CA HIS A 3 78.17 34.61 13.26
C HIS A 3 76.72 35.08 13.45
N ASP A 4 75.78 34.14 13.33
CA ASP A 4 74.41 34.34 13.76
C ASP A 4 73.98 33.13 14.60
N GLN A 5 74.10 33.26 15.93
CA GLN A 5 73.55 32.26 16.84
C GLN A 5 73.09 32.91 18.16
N ARG A 6 71.82 32.61 18.48
CA ARG A 6 71.14 32.70 19.79
C ARG A 6 70.29 33.95 20.07
N GLN A 7 69.08 33.96 19.51
CA GLN A 7 67.88 34.51 20.19
C GLN A 7 66.70 33.52 20.26
N GLY A 8 66.97 32.21 20.10
CA GLY A 8 65.95 31.15 20.15
C GLY A 8 65.45 30.74 21.55
N ALA A 9 65.80 31.46 22.62
CA ALA A 9 65.47 31.03 24.00
C ALA A 9 64.36 31.86 24.69
N ALA A 10 63.91 32.96 24.09
CA ALA A 10 62.88 33.82 24.70
C ALA A 10 61.45 33.53 24.17
N LEU A 11 61.31 33.06 22.92
CA LEU A 11 59.99 32.78 22.31
C LEU A 11 59.36 31.44 22.74
N LEU A 12 60.15 30.53 23.32
CA LEU A 12 59.67 29.21 23.78
C LEU A 12 58.92 29.24 25.12
N ARG A 13 58.89 30.38 25.84
CA ARG A 13 58.20 30.51 27.14
C ARG A 13 56.75 31.01 27.08
N LEU A 14 56.24 31.34 25.89
CA LEU A 14 54.84 31.79 25.70
C LEU A 14 53.93 30.74 25.06
N LEU A 15 54.47 29.58 24.64
CA LEU A 15 53.70 28.48 24.07
C LEU A 15 52.61 27.85 24.98
N PRO A 16 52.65 27.92 26.33
CA PRO A 16 51.54 27.37 27.12
C PRO A 16 50.28 28.24 27.10
N LEU A 17 50.35 29.52 26.70
CA LEU A 17 49.20 30.43 26.72
C LEU A 17 48.35 30.41 25.44
N LEU A 18 48.81 29.78 24.35
CA LEU A 18 48.00 29.69 23.12
C LEU A 18 46.79 28.75 23.24
N TRP A 19 46.72 27.92 24.28
CA TRP A 19 45.60 27.01 24.54
C TRP A 19 44.40 27.68 25.24
N LEU A 20 44.52 28.95 25.67
CA LEU A 20 43.43 29.70 26.30
C LEU A 20 42.67 30.62 25.33
N LEU A 21 43.00 30.61 24.04
CA LEU A 21 42.17 31.26 23.03
C LEU A 21 40.95 30.38 22.79
N PRO A 22 39.71 30.86 23.05
CA PRO A 22 38.52 30.12 22.71
C PRO A 22 38.52 29.92 21.19
N GLN A 23 38.70 28.67 20.77
CA GLN A 23 38.55 28.28 19.38
C GLN A 23 37.08 28.54 19.03
N SER A 24 36.81 29.68 18.39
CA SER A 24 35.55 29.92 17.73
C SER A 24 35.48 28.96 16.56
N TRP A 25 34.95 27.77 16.83
CA TRP A 25 34.44 26.92 15.77
C TRP A 25 33.22 27.66 15.23
N THR A 26 33.39 28.39 14.13
CA THR A 26 32.27 28.62 13.23
C THR A 26 31.82 27.22 12.80
N ALA A 27 30.78 26.70 13.43
CA ALA A 27 30.05 25.57 12.87
C ALA A 27 29.82 25.90 11.38
N PRO A 28 30.07 24.97 10.43
CA PRO A 28 29.52 25.14 9.11
C PRO A 28 28.05 25.41 9.35
N GLY A 29 27.56 26.59 8.93
CA GLY A 29 26.17 26.94 9.08
C GLY A 29 25.40 25.73 8.62
N ALA A 30 24.71 25.07 9.56
CA ALA A 30 23.77 24.04 9.19
C ALA A 30 22.90 24.76 8.16
N LEU A 31 22.95 24.29 6.92
CA LEU A 31 21.83 24.49 6.03
C LEU A 31 20.69 23.88 6.84
N THR A 32 19.99 24.71 7.60
CA THR A 32 18.65 24.40 8.03
C THR A 32 18.00 23.90 6.77
N PRO A 33 17.53 22.64 6.71
CA PRO A 33 16.59 22.33 5.68
C PRO A 33 15.52 23.40 5.86
N VAL A 34 15.47 24.35 4.92
CA VAL A 34 14.31 25.17 4.74
C VAL A 34 13.30 24.13 4.30
N TRP A 35 12.60 23.56 5.28
CA TRP A 35 11.31 22.97 5.04
C TRP A 35 10.47 24.16 4.56
N GLN A 36 10.56 24.42 3.26
CA GLN A 36 9.38 24.86 2.55
C GLN A 36 8.45 23.65 2.67
N ASP A 37 7.80 23.51 3.82
CA ASP A 37 6.65 22.64 3.95
C ASP A 37 5.65 23.26 2.98
N ASP A 38 5.51 22.64 1.81
CA ASP A 38 4.33 22.82 0.99
C ASP A 38 3.17 22.25 1.83
N LEU A 39 2.66 23.07 2.75
CA LEU A 39 1.54 22.73 3.61
C LEU A 39 0.36 22.37 2.70
N GLN A 40 0.01 21.09 2.69
CA GLN A 40 -1.15 20.62 1.96
C GLN A 40 -2.40 20.83 2.83
N ASN A 41 -3.47 21.27 2.20
CA ASN A 41 -4.77 21.37 2.85
C ASN A 41 -5.41 19.99 2.86
N HIS A 42 -6.02 19.65 3.99
CA HIS A 42 -6.75 18.41 4.19
C HIS A 42 -8.20 18.73 4.53
N THR A 43 -9.11 17.81 4.20
CA THR A 43 -10.54 18.01 4.41
C THR A 43 -11.02 17.14 5.56
N PHE A 44 -11.54 17.77 6.61
CA PHE A 44 -12.27 17.09 7.67
C PHE A 44 -13.77 17.33 7.49
N LEU A 45 -14.51 16.28 7.16
CA LEU A 45 -15.95 16.35 6.91
C LEU A 45 -16.71 15.88 8.15
N HIS A 46 -17.60 16.72 8.69
CA HIS A 46 -18.51 16.39 9.78
C HIS A 46 -19.95 16.46 9.25
N THR A 47 -20.55 15.31 8.97
CA THR A 47 -21.87 15.24 8.30
C THR A 47 -22.92 14.64 9.22
N ILE A 48 -23.81 15.49 9.76
CA ILE A 48 -25.08 15.05 10.34
C ILE A 48 -26.10 14.86 9.22
N TYR A 49 -26.82 13.74 9.26
CA TYR A 49 -27.88 13.42 8.30
C TYR A 49 -29.09 12.78 8.99
N CYS A 50 -30.27 13.01 8.45
CA CYS A 50 -31.53 12.46 8.94
C CYS A 50 -32.40 12.00 7.78
N GLN A 51 -33.24 11.00 8.05
CA GLN A 51 -34.12 10.40 7.06
C GLN A 51 -35.35 9.78 7.74
N ASN A 52 -36.38 9.48 6.94
CA ASN A 52 -37.57 8.75 7.41
C ASN A 52 -37.34 7.24 7.59
N GLY A 53 -36.17 6.72 7.21
CA GLY A 53 -35.78 5.32 7.34
C GLY A 53 -34.97 5.00 8.60
N THR A 54 -34.43 3.79 8.69
CA THR A 54 -33.54 3.35 9.78
C THR A 54 -32.12 3.21 9.25
N PRO A 55 -31.09 3.88 9.81
CA PRO A 55 -31.17 4.76 10.97
C PRO A 55 -31.83 6.10 10.63
N SER A 56 -32.65 6.64 11.54
CA SER A 56 -33.37 7.92 11.31
C SER A 56 -32.47 9.14 11.42
N VAL A 57 -31.33 9.00 12.11
CA VAL A 57 -30.29 10.02 12.23
C VAL A 57 -28.92 9.35 12.32
N GLY A 58 -27.92 10.00 11.74
CA GLY A 58 -26.54 9.57 11.79
C GLY A 58 -25.58 10.74 11.73
N LEU A 59 -24.36 10.49 12.20
CA LEU A 59 -23.22 11.41 12.04
C LEU A 59 -22.03 10.57 11.54
N SER A 60 -21.43 11.03 10.45
CA SER A 60 -20.19 10.50 9.89
C SER A 60 -19.12 11.58 9.92
N GLU A 61 -17.93 11.23 10.42
CA GLU A 61 -16.75 12.09 10.42
C GLU A 61 -15.65 11.43 9.58
N THR A 62 -15.17 12.12 8.54
CA THR A 62 -14.13 11.63 7.62
C THR A 62 -12.96 12.61 7.52
N TYR A 63 -11.78 12.09 7.17
CA TYR A 63 -10.58 12.85 6.89
C TYR A 63 -10.02 12.38 5.55
N ASP A 64 -9.93 13.30 4.58
CA ASP A 64 -9.50 13.01 3.20
C ASP A 64 -10.15 11.75 2.61
N GLU A 65 -11.48 11.63 2.78
CA GLU A 65 -12.33 10.53 2.29
C GLU A 65 -12.35 9.25 3.15
N ASP A 66 -11.43 9.08 4.10
CA ASP A 66 -11.42 7.96 5.03
C ASP A 66 -12.28 8.24 6.27
N GLN A 67 -13.16 7.30 6.62
CA GLN A 67 -13.97 7.42 7.83
C GLN A 67 -13.09 7.30 9.09
N LEU A 68 -13.15 8.33 9.94
CA LEU A 68 -12.55 8.30 11.26
C LEU A 68 -13.56 7.76 12.28
N PHE A 69 -14.76 8.34 12.28
CA PHE A 69 -15.75 8.06 13.29
C PHE A 69 -17.18 8.02 12.74
N SER A 70 -18.01 7.20 13.37
CA SER A 70 -19.45 7.35 13.37
C SER A 70 -19.94 7.73 14.76
N PHE A 71 -21.19 8.17 14.88
CA PHE A 71 -21.77 8.50 16.18
C PHE A 71 -22.92 7.57 16.52
N ASN A 72 -22.84 6.95 17.69
CA ASN A 72 -23.92 6.20 18.29
C ASN A 72 -24.76 7.12 19.18
N PHE A 73 -25.88 7.61 18.66
CA PHE A 73 -26.79 8.50 19.38
C PHE A 73 -27.48 7.86 20.58
N SER A 74 -27.71 6.55 20.59
CA SER A 74 -28.36 5.87 21.72
C SER A 74 -27.41 5.68 22.89
N GLN A 75 -26.10 5.57 22.63
CA GLN A 75 -25.07 5.49 23.67
C GLN A 75 -24.40 6.85 23.96
N ASN A 76 -24.67 7.88 23.15
CA ASN A 76 -23.97 9.17 23.18
C ASN A 76 -22.44 9.00 23.11
N THR A 77 -22.00 8.15 22.17
CA THR A 77 -20.58 7.80 22.01
C THR A 77 -20.16 7.91 20.55
N ARG A 78 -18.94 8.40 20.36
CA ARG A 78 -18.24 8.33 19.07
C ARG A 78 -17.66 6.93 18.92
N VAL A 79 -17.94 6.27 17.80
CA VAL A 79 -17.46 4.92 17.48
C VAL A 79 -16.30 5.04 16.51
N PRO A 80 -15.09 4.58 16.87
CA PRO A 80 -13.94 4.64 15.99
C PRO A 80 -14.02 3.63 14.86
N ARG A 81 -13.62 4.04 13.64
CA ARG A 81 -13.54 3.13 12.48
C ARG A 81 -12.43 2.08 12.64
N LEU A 82 -11.30 2.48 13.22
CA LEU A 82 -10.12 1.63 13.47
C LEU A 82 -9.73 1.68 14.95
N PRO A 83 -9.13 0.60 15.50
CA PRO A 83 -8.74 0.54 16.91
C PRO A 83 -7.78 1.67 17.34
N GLU A 84 -6.87 2.09 16.46
CA GLU A 84 -5.96 3.21 16.71
C GLU A 84 -6.67 4.54 16.96
N PHE A 85 -7.93 4.68 16.54
CA PHE A 85 -8.71 5.89 16.77
C PHE A 85 -9.43 5.93 18.13
N THR A 86 -9.33 4.86 18.93
CA THR A 86 -10.10 4.69 20.18
C THR A 86 -9.84 5.80 21.20
N ASP A 87 -8.59 6.23 21.34
CA ASP A 87 -8.22 7.27 22.33
C ASP A 87 -8.88 8.62 22.01
N TRP A 88 -8.96 8.98 20.73
CA TRP A 88 -9.64 10.20 20.29
C TRP A 88 -11.17 10.10 20.40
N ALA A 89 -11.73 8.89 20.23
CA ALA A 89 -13.16 8.66 20.39
C ALA A 89 -13.61 8.82 21.86
N GLN A 90 -12.78 8.40 22.82
CA GLN A 90 -13.08 8.47 24.26
C GLN A 90 -12.83 9.84 24.89
N LYS A 91 -12.10 10.72 24.20
CA LYS A 91 -11.81 12.06 24.72
C LYS A 91 -13.11 12.84 24.88
N ALA A 92 -13.45 13.14 26.14
CA ALA A 92 -14.63 13.92 26.47
C ALA A 92 -14.61 15.25 25.70
N ARG A 93 -15.59 15.42 24.82
CA ARG A 93 -15.80 16.62 24.01
C ARG A 93 -17.19 17.13 24.30
N ASP A 94 -17.36 18.44 24.21
CA ASP A 94 -18.70 19.02 24.26
C ASP A 94 -19.51 18.50 23.06
N THR A 95 -20.57 17.73 23.33
CA THR A 95 -21.47 17.17 22.33
C THR A 95 -22.69 18.07 22.10
N SER A 96 -22.76 19.25 22.72
CA SER A 96 -23.86 20.20 22.57
C SER A 96 -24.15 20.54 21.10
N ALA A 97 -23.10 20.78 20.30
CA ALA A 97 -23.21 21.04 18.87
C ALA A 97 -23.82 19.85 18.11
N ILE A 98 -23.39 18.61 18.41
CA ILE A 98 -23.90 17.39 17.77
C ILE A 98 -25.41 17.24 18.04
N PHE A 99 -25.85 17.48 19.27
CA PHE A 99 -27.28 17.38 19.61
C PHE A 99 -28.12 18.53 19.04
N PHE A 100 -27.56 19.73 18.95
CA PHE A 100 -28.22 20.85 18.28
C PHE A 100 -28.44 20.53 16.78
N ASP A 101 -27.39 20.08 16.09
CA ASP A 101 -27.45 19.72 14.68
C ASP A 101 -28.39 18.52 14.44
N GLN A 102 -28.35 17.50 15.32
CA GLN A 102 -29.29 16.38 15.31
C GLN A 102 -30.73 16.87 15.39
N GLN A 103 -31.05 17.70 16.39
CA GLN A 103 -32.41 18.20 16.61
C GLN A 103 -32.88 19.01 15.40
N PHE A 104 -32.05 19.95 14.93
CA PHE A 104 -32.39 20.77 13.77
C PHE A 104 -32.63 19.92 12.52
N CYS A 105 -31.79 18.92 12.28
CA CYS A 105 -31.94 17.99 11.17
C CYS A 105 -33.24 17.16 11.24
N GLN A 106 -33.63 16.70 12.43
CA GLN A 106 -34.90 15.99 12.63
C GLN A 106 -36.12 16.93 12.50
N GLU A 107 -36.00 18.17 12.98
CA GLU A 107 -37.05 19.20 12.82
C GLU A 107 -37.27 19.54 11.34
N MET A 108 -36.22 19.55 10.50
CA MET A 108 -36.40 19.71 9.06
C MET A 108 -37.20 18.55 8.46
N ILE A 109 -36.89 17.31 8.83
CA ILE A 109 -37.65 16.14 8.35
C ILE A 109 -39.12 16.23 8.75
N GLN A 110 -39.41 16.57 10.01
CA GLN A 110 -40.78 16.62 10.54
C GLN A 110 -41.56 17.86 10.10
N GLY A 111 -40.89 19.01 10.01
CA GLY A 111 -41.49 20.31 9.72
C GLY A 111 -41.58 20.61 8.23
N ILE A 112 -40.60 20.20 7.42
CA ILE A 112 -40.55 20.47 5.98
C ILE A 112 -41.04 19.26 5.17
N GLY A 113 -40.67 18.04 5.58
CA GLY A 113 -40.99 16.80 4.85
C GLY A 113 -42.46 16.68 4.43
N PRO A 114 -43.44 16.79 5.35
CA PRO A 114 -44.86 16.69 5.02
C PRO A 114 -45.36 17.77 4.04
N HIS A 115 -44.72 18.94 4.04
CA HIS A 115 -45.07 20.02 3.12
C HIS A 115 -44.53 19.80 1.71
N LEU A 116 -43.51 18.95 1.53
CA LEU A 116 -42.91 18.64 0.23
C LEU A 116 -43.33 17.27 -0.32
N GLU A 117 -43.98 16.45 0.50
CA GLU A 117 -44.45 15.13 0.11
C GLU A 117 -45.41 15.20 -1.08
N GLY A 118 -45.08 14.48 -2.15
CA GLY A 118 -45.84 14.49 -3.40
C GLY A 118 -45.70 15.76 -4.25
N GLN A 119 -45.02 16.80 -3.76
CA GLN A 119 -44.79 18.05 -4.50
C GLN A 119 -43.47 18.03 -5.27
N ILE A 120 -42.45 17.34 -4.74
CA ILE A 120 -41.15 17.17 -5.38
C ILE A 120 -40.74 15.70 -5.44
N PRO A 121 -39.97 15.28 -6.47
CA PRO A 121 -39.40 13.95 -6.49
C PRO A 121 -38.36 13.80 -5.38
N VAL A 122 -38.40 12.67 -4.68
CA VAL A 122 -37.40 12.32 -3.66
C VAL A 122 -36.11 11.91 -4.37
N SER A 123 -34.98 12.54 -3.99
CA SER A 123 -33.67 12.18 -4.51
C SER A 123 -33.31 10.74 -4.12
N ARG A 124 -32.83 9.95 -5.09
CA ARG A 124 -32.44 8.54 -4.90
C ARG A 124 -31.26 8.20 -5.80
N GLY A 125 -30.30 7.49 -5.25
CA GLY A 125 -29.18 6.87 -5.94
C GLY A 125 -29.43 5.37 -6.11
N ILE A 126 -28.98 4.80 -7.22
CA ILE A 126 -28.96 3.36 -7.44
C ILE A 126 -27.57 2.89 -6.98
N PRO A 127 -27.46 2.06 -5.92
CA PRO A 127 -26.17 1.64 -5.40
C PRO A 127 -25.39 0.86 -6.46
N ILE A 128 -24.12 1.21 -6.60
CA ILE A 128 -23.17 0.52 -7.48
C ILE A 128 -22.24 -0.29 -6.59
N THR A 129 -22.11 -1.58 -6.88
CA THR A 129 -21.38 -2.52 -6.03
C THR A 129 -20.19 -3.10 -6.78
N GLU A 130 -19.05 -3.13 -6.13
CA GLU A 130 -17.80 -3.71 -6.63
C GLU A 130 -17.22 -4.67 -5.59
N VAL A 131 -16.62 -5.77 -6.05
CA VAL A 131 -15.96 -6.75 -5.17
C VAL A 131 -14.54 -7.00 -5.63
N PHE A 132 -13.60 -6.88 -4.69
CA PHE A 132 -12.18 -7.11 -4.93
C PHE A 132 -11.48 -7.65 -3.68
N THR A 133 -10.28 -8.18 -3.85
CA THR A 133 -9.45 -8.67 -2.74
C THR A 133 -8.63 -7.54 -2.12
N LEU A 134 -8.55 -7.50 -0.80
CA LEU A 134 -7.77 -6.51 -0.07
C LEU A 134 -6.26 -6.63 -0.34
N LYS A 135 -5.77 -7.87 -0.54
CA LYS A 135 -4.38 -8.18 -0.89
C LYS A 135 -4.33 -8.89 -2.25
N PRO A 136 -3.18 -8.87 -2.95
CA PRO A 136 -2.99 -9.69 -4.14
C PRO A 136 -3.41 -11.15 -3.91
N LEU A 137 -4.03 -11.74 -4.93
CA LEU A 137 -4.59 -13.08 -4.83
C LEU A 137 -3.48 -14.14 -4.78
N GLU A 138 -3.45 -14.93 -3.72
CA GLU A 138 -2.58 -16.10 -3.56
C GLU A 138 -3.39 -17.27 -3.02
N PHE A 139 -3.45 -18.37 -3.76
CA PHE A 139 -4.23 -19.54 -3.34
C PHE A 139 -3.70 -20.12 -2.03
N GLY A 140 -4.61 -20.47 -1.13
CA GLY A 140 -4.28 -21.08 0.17
C GLY A 140 -3.72 -20.11 1.22
N LYS A 141 -3.56 -18.81 0.92
CA LYS A 141 -3.18 -17.78 1.91
C LYS A 141 -4.40 -16.95 2.35
N PRO A 142 -4.58 -16.65 3.65
CA PRO A 142 -5.69 -15.82 4.11
C PRO A 142 -5.76 -14.46 3.43
N ASN A 143 -6.95 -14.08 2.99
CA ASN A 143 -7.25 -12.80 2.35
C ASN A 143 -8.63 -12.29 2.81
N THR A 144 -9.01 -11.11 2.35
CA THR A 144 -10.29 -10.48 2.67
C THR A 144 -10.91 -9.97 1.37
N LEU A 145 -12.15 -10.36 1.09
CA LEU A 145 -12.96 -9.72 0.07
C LEU A 145 -13.53 -8.42 0.63
N VAL A 146 -13.46 -7.37 -0.18
CA VAL A 146 -14.04 -6.06 0.09
C VAL A 146 -15.21 -5.90 -0.86
N CYS A 147 -16.39 -5.63 -0.32
CA CYS A 147 -17.54 -5.17 -1.07
C CYS A 147 -17.67 -3.66 -0.86
N PHE A 148 -17.37 -2.90 -1.92
CA PHE A 148 -17.51 -1.45 -1.94
C PHE A 148 -18.83 -1.08 -2.60
N VAL A 149 -19.56 -0.16 -1.96
CA VAL A 149 -20.83 0.36 -2.45
C VAL A 149 -20.73 1.87 -2.60
N SER A 150 -20.96 2.36 -3.80
CA SER A 150 -21.01 3.79 -4.13
C SER A 150 -22.40 4.20 -4.62
N ASN A 151 -22.61 5.51 -4.84
CA ASN A 151 -23.88 6.10 -5.27
C ASN A 151 -25.07 5.71 -4.36
N LEU A 152 -24.81 5.60 -3.06
CA LEU A 152 -25.81 5.23 -2.07
C LEU A 152 -26.55 6.49 -1.61
N PHE A 153 -27.83 6.58 -1.95
CA PHE A 153 -28.72 7.60 -1.40
C PHE A 153 -30.19 7.17 -1.47
N PRO A 154 -30.95 7.23 -0.36
CA PRO A 154 -30.53 7.55 1.01
C PRO A 154 -29.63 6.47 1.65
N PRO A 155 -28.98 6.73 2.81
CA PRO A 155 -27.98 5.84 3.41
C PRO A 155 -28.58 4.65 4.16
N THR A 156 -29.42 3.86 3.50
CA THR A 156 -30.03 2.66 4.09
C THR A 156 -29.89 1.45 3.18
N LEU A 157 -29.12 0.45 3.61
CA LEU A 157 -28.90 -0.77 2.85
C LEU A 157 -28.67 -1.99 3.75
N THR A 158 -28.81 -3.18 3.17
CA THR A 158 -28.35 -4.45 3.73
C THR A 158 -27.34 -5.10 2.78
N VAL A 159 -26.22 -5.58 3.32
CA VAL A 159 -25.20 -6.33 2.57
C VAL A 159 -25.21 -7.78 3.00
N ASN A 160 -25.34 -8.69 2.03
CA ASN A 160 -25.24 -10.13 2.25
C ASN A 160 -24.14 -10.72 1.37
N TRP A 161 -23.42 -11.72 1.90
CA TRP A 161 -22.42 -12.47 1.16
C TRP A 161 -22.91 -13.87 0.85
N GLN A 162 -22.52 -14.39 -0.31
CA GLN A 162 -22.71 -15.78 -0.67
C GLN A 162 -21.41 -16.40 -1.18
N HIS A 163 -21.22 -17.70 -0.89
CA HIS A 163 -20.18 -18.55 -1.46
C HIS A 163 -20.87 -19.69 -2.20
N HIS A 164 -20.66 -19.82 -3.51
CA HIS A 164 -21.38 -20.79 -4.35
C HIS A 164 -22.91 -20.74 -4.20
N SER A 165 -23.47 -19.53 -4.06
CA SER A 165 -24.90 -19.26 -3.82
C SER A 165 -25.41 -19.60 -2.42
N ASP A 166 -24.59 -20.18 -1.54
CA ASP A 166 -24.94 -20.40 -0.14
C ASP A 166 -24.62 -19.16 0.70
N PRO A 167 -25.52 -18.72 1.60
CA PRO A 167 -25.27 -17.59 2.49
C PRO A 167 -24.06 -17.80 3.41
N VAL A 168 -23.27 -16.75 3.62
CA VAL A 168 -22.17 -16.74 4.60
C VAL A 168 -22.61 -15.98 5.85
N GLU A 169 -22.56 -16.63 7.03
CA GLU A 169 -23.06 -16.04 8.28
C GLU A 169 -22.00 -15.18 9.03
N GLU A 170 -20.72 -15.56 8.97
CA GLU A 170 -19.64 -14.86 9.70
C GLU A 170 -19.10 -13.65 8.93
N VAL A 171 -19.95 -12.63 8.73
CA VAL A 171 -19.61 -11.38 8.06
C VAL A 171 -19.43 -10.26 9.10
N GLY A 172 -18.40 -9.42 8.91
CA GLY A 172 -18.22 -8.22 9.73
C GLY A 172 -19.35 -7.18 9.53
N PRO A 173 -19.42 -6.14 10.37
CA PRO A 173 -20.39 -5.07 10.18
C PRO A 173 -20.17 -4.34 8.85
N THR A 174 -21.24 -3.75 8.32
CA THR A 174 -21.17 -2.82 7.18
C THR A 174 -20.91 -1.42 7.70
N PHE A 175 -19.89 -0.76 7.17
CA PHE A 175 -19.52 0.61 7.53
C PHE A 175 -20.07 1.57 6.48
N ILE A 176 -20.99 2.45 6.88
CA ILE A 176 -21.56 3.49 6.02
C ILE A 176 -20.90 4.82 6.39
N SER A 177 -20.49 5.58 5.38
CA SER A 177 -19.84 6.89 5.55
C SER A 177 -20.38 7.90 4.55
N ALA A 178 -20.46 9.16 4.99
CA ALA A 178 -20.76 10.28 4.10
C ALA A 178 -19.51 10.65 3.30
N VAL A 179 -19.72 11.04 2.05
CA VAL A 179 -18.68 11.57 1.16
C VAL A 179 -19.06 12.98 0.70
N ASP A 180 -18.12 13.67 0.07
CA ASP A 180 -18.42 14.99 -0.51
C ASP A 180 -19.54 14.90 -1.56
N GLY A 181 -20.27 16.00 -1.76
CA GLY A 181 -21.39 16.05 -2.70
C GLY A 181 -22.71 15.44 -2.19
N LEU A 182 -22.90 15.35 -0.86
CA LEU A 182 -24.14 14.87 -0.21
C LEU A 182 -24.52 13.42 -0.59
N SER A 183 -23.52 12.57 -0.81
CA SER A 183 -23.69 11.15 -1.10
C SER A 183 -23.11 10.29 0.04
N PHE A 184 -23.38 8.99 -0.03
CA PHE A 184 -22.82 8.02 0.89
C PHE A 184 -22.12 6.90 0.14
N GLN A 185 -21.26 6.20 0.87
CA GLN A 185 -20.61 4.97 0.44
C GLN A 185 -20.64 3.97 1.60
N ALA A 186 -20.49 2.69 1.27
CA ALA A 186 -20.41 1.64 2.26
C ALA A 186 -19.34 0.59 1.95
N PHE A 187 -18.80 0.00 3.01
CA PHE A 187 -17.84 -1.09 2.92
C PHE A 187 -18.29 -2.27 3.79
N SER A 188 -18.25 -3.47 3.22
CA SER A 188 -18.38 -4.75 3.93
C SER A 188 -17.18 -5.64 3.63
N TYR A 189 -16.78 -6.43 4.61
CA TYR A 189 -15.56 -7.23 4.55
C TYR A 189 -15.86 -8.70 4.88
N LEU A 190 -15.33 -9.61 4.07
CA LEU A 190 -15.42 -11.05 4.28
C LEU A 190 -14.04 -11.68 4.27
N ASN A 191 -13.63 -12.24 5.41
CA ASN A 191 -12.38 -13.00 5.50
C ASN A 191 -12.54 -14.37 4.85
N PHE A 192 -11.57 -14.79 4.03
CA PHE A 192 -11.61 -16.07 3.34
C PHE A 192 -10.20 -16.58 3.02
N THR A 193 -10.11 -17.83 2.58
CA THR A 193 -8.88 -18.40 2.01
C THR A 193 -9.18 -18.87 0.58
N PRO A 194 -8.65 -18.19 -0.45
CA PRO A 194 -9.04 -18.41 -1.84
C PRO A 194 -8.62 -19.79 -2.34
N THR A 195 -9.53 -20.41 -3.09
CA THR A 195 -9.35 -21.64 -3.86
C THR A 195 -9.64 -21.40 -5.34
N PRO A 196 -9.08 -22.21 -6.26
CA PRO A 196 -9.26 -21.99 -7.71
C PRO A 196 -10.71 -22.08 -8.21
N SER A 197 -11.59 -22.75 -7.47
CA SER A 197 -13.00 -22.94 -7.84
C SER A 197 -13.94 -21.92 -7.20
N ASP A 198 -13.45 -21.02 -6.36
CA ASP A 198 -14.32 -20.14 -5.58
C ASP A 198 -15.18 -19.23 -6.45
N LEU A 199 -16.44 -19.08 -6.05
CA LEU A 199 -17.35 -18.06 -6.55
C LEU A 199 -17.99 -17.37 -5.35
N TYR A 200 -17.68 -16.09 -5.17
CA TYR A 200 -18.31 -15.26 -4.15
C TYR A 200 -19.22 -14.22 -4.81
N SER A 201 -20.27 -13.82 -4.11
CA SER A 201 -21.07 -12.66 -4.50
C SER A 201 -21.46 -11.80 -3.31
N CYS A 202 -21.39 -10.48 -3.52
CA CYS A 202 -21.93 -9.48 -2.59
C CYS A 202 -23.27 -9.01 -3.14
N LEU A 203 -24.32 -9.16 -2.33
CA LEU A 203 -25.67 -8.70 -2.62
C LEU A 203 -25.96 -7.47 -1.76
N VAL A 204 -26.31 -6.37 -2.40
CA VAL A 204 -26.56 -5.08 -1.74
C VAL A 204 -28.00 -4.68 -2.02
N THR A 205 -28.84 -4.75 -0.99
CA THR A 205 -30.24 -4.36 -1.09
C THR A 205 -30.42 -2.95 -0.56
N HIS A 206 -30.95 -2.06 -1.39
CA HIS A 206 -31.35 -0.71 -1.01
C HIS A 206 -32.73 -0.77 -0.35
N GLU A 207 -32.82 -0.42 0.93
CA GLU A 207 -34.03 -0.71 1.72
C GLU A 207 -35.24 0.14 1.31
N ILE A 208 -35.03 1.29 0.66
CA ILE A 208 -36.14 2.19 0.31
C ILE A 208 -36.98 1.70 -0.87
N ASP A 209 -36.38 1.00 -1.84
CA ASP A 209 -37.03 0.56 -3.08
C ASP A 209 -36.93 -0.96 -3.30
N GLY A 210 -36.18 -1.67 -2.45
CA GLY A 210 -35.94 -3.10 -2.58
C GLY A 210 -35.06 -3.46 -3.77
N TYR A 211 -34.40 -2.48 -4.40
CA TYR A 211 -33.46 -2.75 -5.47
C TYR A 211 -32.23 -3.49 -4.92
N THR A 212 -31.84 -4.59 -5.57
CA THR A 212 -30.66 -5.37 -5.18
C THR A 212 -29.61 -5.32 -6.28
N ALA A 213 -28.46 -4.72 -5.97
CA ALA A 213 -27.25 -4.81 -6.78
C ALA A 213 -26.47 -6.07 -6.40
N VAL A 214 -25.91 -6.78 -7.38
CA VAL A 214 -25.10 -7.98 -7.16
C VAL A 214 -23.75 -7.83 -7.86
N ALA A 215 -22.67 -8.06 -7.12
CA ALA A 215 -21.32 -8.09 -7.65
C ALA A 215 -20.69 -9.46 -7.38
N TYR A 216 -20.09 -10.05 -8.42
CA TYR A 216 -19.46 -11.36 -8.36
C TYR A 216 -17.94 -11.22 -8.28
N TRP A 217 -17.32 -12.16 -7.57
CA TRP A 217 -15.89 -12.33 -7.55
C TRP A 217 -15.52 -13.77 -7.86
N VAL A 218 -14.56 -13.93 -8.78
CA VAL A 218 -13.93 -15.20 -9.12
C VAL A 218 -12.40 -15.03 -9.10
N PRO A 219 -11.64 -16.06 -8.71
CA PRO A 219 -10.18 -16.00 -8.75
C PRO A 219 -9.65 -15.77 -10.17
N GLN A 220 -8.86 -14.71 -10.36
CA GLN A 220 -8.18 -14.43 -11.62
C GLN A 220 -6.76 -13.96 -11.34
N ASN A 221 -5.81 -14.34 -12.21
CA ASN A 221 -4.42 -13.86 -12.16
C ASN A 221 -3.74 -14.03 -10.78
N ALA A 222 -3.96 -15.18 -10.12
CA ALA A 222 -3.33 -15.47 -8.84
C ALA A 222 -1.80 -15.46 -8.96
N LEU A 223 -1.13 -14.86 -7.98
CA LEU A 223 0.31 -14.91 -7.87
C LEU A 223 0.77 -16.36 -7.64
N PRO A 224 1.88 -16.78 -8.26
CA PRO A 224 2.46 -18.08 -7.98
C PRO A 224 2.86 -18.14 -6.51
N SER A 225 2.66 -19.30 -5.88
CA SER A 225 3.05 -19.50 -4.49
C SER A 225 4.57 -19.35 -4.31
N ASP A 226 4.99 -18.65 -3.25
CA ASP A 226 6.40 -18.54 -2.83
C ASP A 226 7.10 -19.90 -2.77
N PHE A 227 6.38 -20.97 -2.39
CA PHE A 227 6.94 -22.32 -2.36
C PHE A 227 7.35 -22.80 -3.75
N LEU A 228 6.49 -22.60 -4.75
CA LEU A 228 6.78 -22.98 -6.13
C LEU A 228 7.96 -22.18 -6.66
N GLU A 229 8.00 -20.88 -6.38
CA GLU A 229 9.13 -20.02 -6.77
C GLU A 229 10.45 -20.50 -6.13
N ASN A 230 10.46 -20.73 -4.82
CA ASN A 230 11.65 -21.18 -4.09
C ASN A 230 12.13 -22.57 -4.55
N VAL A 231 11.22 -23.50 -4.83
CA VAL A 231 11.56 -24.83 -5.36
C VAL A 231 12.15 -24.71 -6.76
N LEU A 232 11.52 -23.95 -7.66
CA LEU A 232 12.04 -23.75 -9.02
C LEU A 232 13.42 -23.09 -9.00
N CYS A 233 13.60 -22.09 -8.14
CA CYS A 233 14.87 -21.40 -7.93
C CYS A 233 15.94 -22.36 -7.39
N GLY A 234 15.62 -23.15 -6.36
CA GLY A 234 16.52 -24.16 -5.79
C GLY A 234 16.90 -25.25 -6.79
N MET A 235 15.96 -25.72 -7.61
CA MET A 235 16.21 -26.69 -8.68
C MET A 235 17.13 -26.11 -9.76
N ALA A 236 16.90 -24.86 -10.18
CA ALA A 236 17.75 -24.17 -11.15
C ALA A 236 19.18 -23.99 -10.62
N PHE A 237 19.34 -23.56 -9.37
CA PHE A 237 20.64 -23.45 -8.73
C PHE A 237 21.34 -24.81 -8.60
N GLY A 238 20.64 -25.86 -8.19
CA GLY A 238 21.18 -27.21 -8.07
C GLY A 238 21.67 -27.76 -9.41
N LEU A 239 20.89 -27.61 -10.47
CA LEU A 239 21.28 -28.00 -11.83
C LEU A 239 22.45 -27.16 -12.36
N GLY A 240 22.49 -25.87 -12.06
CA GLY A 240 23.60 -24.99 -12.41
C GLY A 240 24.92 -25.44 -11.77
N VAL A 241 24.92 -25.74 -10.48
CA VAL A 241 26.11 -26.24 -9.76
C VAL A 241 26.54 -27.61 -10.31
N LEU A 242 25.59 -28.51 -10.56
CA LEU A 242 25.90 -29.81 -11.15
C LEU A 242 26.52 -29.67 -12.55
N GLY A 243 25.98 -28.77 -13.37
CA GLY A 243 26.53 -28.44 -14.69
C GLY A 243 27.97 -27.92 -14.63
N ILE A 244 28.28 -27.08 -13.63
CA ILE A 244 29.65 -26.59 -13.39
C ILE A 244 30.59 -27.75 -13.02
N ILE A 245 30.17 -28.62 -12.10
CA ILE A 245 30.99 -29.78 -11.67
C ILE A 245 31.28 -30.71 -12.85
N VAL A 246 30.24 -31.09 -13.61
CA VAL A 246 30.38 -31.96 -14.78
C VAL A 246 31.26 -31.29 -15.84
N GLY A 247 31.06 -30.00 -16.10
CA GLY A 247 31.88 -29.21 -17.01
C GLY A 247 33.37 -29.22 -16.62
N LEU A 248 33.68 -29.02 -15.34
CA LEU A 248 35.06 -29.10 -14.84
C LEU A 248 35.66 -30.51 -14.99
N VAL A 249 34.90 -31.57 -14.69
CA VAL A 249 35.35 -32.95 -14.86
C VAL A 249 35.65 -33.28 -16.32
N LEU A 250 34.77 -32.89 -17.24
CA LEU A 250 34.98 -33.08 -18.68
C LEU A 250 36.22 -32.32 -19.16
N ILE A 251 36.41 -31.07 -18.73
CA ILE A 251 37.61 -30.29 -19.06
C ILE A 251 38.88 -31.01 -18.57
N ILE A 252 38.90 -31.54 -17.35
CA ILE A 252 40.05 -32.28 -16.82
C ILE A 252 40.28 -33.58 -17.61
N TYR A 253 39.20 -34.30 -17.95
CA TYR A 253 39.28 -35.54 -18.71
C TYR A 253 39.86 -35.32 -20.11
N PHE A 254 39.37 -34.32 -20.85
CA PHE A 254 39.86 -33.97 -22.19
C PHE A 254 41.21 -33.23 -22.19
N ARG A 255 41.62 -32.65 -21.05
CA ARG A 255 42.96 -32.06 -20.87
C ARG A 255 44.02 -33.04 -20.37
N ARG A 256 43.72 -34.34 -20.24
CA ARG A 256 44.79 -35.33 -19.98
C ARG A 256 45.76 -35.35 -21.17
N PRO A 257 47.05 -35.02 -20.98
CA PRO A 257 48.01 -35.07 -22.06
C PRO A 257 48.19 -36.53 -22.51
N CYS A 258 48.13 -36.77 -23.81
CA CYS A 258 48.70 -37.98 -24.39
C CYS A 258 50.18 -38.02 -23.98
N SER A 259 50.51 -38.81 -22.97
CA SER A 259 51.90 -39.12 -22.64
C SER A 259 52.40 -40.10 -23.69
N GLY A 260 53.04 -39.56 -24.74
CA GLY A 260 53.61 -40.33 -25.84
C GLY A 260 54.85 -39.64 -26.41
N GLY A 261 56.03 -40.16 -26.05
CA GLY A 261 57.18 -40.33 -26.94
C GLY A 261 58.05 -39.11 -27.33
N THR A 262 59.20 -38.98 -26.64
CA THR A 262 60.58 -38.76 -27.15
C THR A 262 60.92 -37.88 -28.38
N SER A 263 62.03 -37.13 -28.18
CA SER A 263 63.01 -36.58 -29.15
C SER A 263 62.58 -35.31 -29.88
N GLY A 264 63.28 -34.17 -29.88
CA GLY A 264 64.68 -33.86 -29.61
C GLY A 264 65.21 -33.04 -30.80
N HIS A 265 65.29 -31.71 -30.70
CA HIS A 265 66.31 -30.91 -31.41
C HIS A 265 66.32 -29.43 -30.98
N LEU A 266 67.53 -28.92 -30.73
CA LEU A 266 67.89 -27.53 -30.49
C LEU A 266 67.56 -26.62 -31.69
N GLY A 267 67.11 -25.40 -31.40
CA GLY A 267 67.12 -24.26 -32.32
C GLY A 267 66.50 -23.04 -31.67
N GLY A 268 67.33 -22.11 -31.19
CA GLY A 268 66.90 -20.95 -30.40
C GLY A 268 66.26 -19.83 -31.20
N ALA A 269 65.44 -19.03 -30.53
CA ALA A 269 65.27 -17.62 -30.84
C ALA A 269 64.81 -16.86 -29.59
N VAL A 270 65.45 -15.71 -29.42
CA VAL A 270 65.36 -14.70 -28.36
C VAL A 270 63.93 -14.15 -28.21
N GLY A 271 63.52 -13.89 -26.97
CA GLY A 271 62.15 -13.58 -26.60
C GLY A 271 61.65 -12.17 -26.94
N LYS A 272 60.33 -12.03 -26.82
CA LYS A 272 59.61 -10.77 -26.53
C LYS A 272 58.44 -11.04 -25.58
N PRO A 273 58.02 -10.05 -24.76
CA PRO A 273 57.08 -10.26 -23.67
C PRO A 273 55.61 -10.15 -24.11
N TRP A 274 54.80 -11.07 -23.58
CA TRP A 274 53.38 -11.00 -23.17
C TRP A 274 52.56 -9.76 -23.59
N GLU A 275 51.56 -9.99 -24.43
CA GLU A 275 50.45 -9.07 -24.69
C GLU A 275 49.13 -9.87 -24.57
N PRO A 276 48.20 -9.53 -23.65
CA PRO A 276 46.97 -10.27 -23.47
C PRO A 276 45.84 -9.65 -24.29
N ASP A 277 45.74 -9.99 -25.58
CA ASP A 277 44.56 -9.71 -26.37
C ASP A 277 43.57 -10.88 -26.30
N THR A 278 42.70 -10.87 -25.28
CA THR A 278 41.36 -11.47 -25.44
C THR A 278 40.37 -10.80 -24.51
N VAL A 279 39.73 -9.74 -25.01
CA VAL A 279 38.47 -9.22 -24.44
C VAL A 279 37.38 -10.25 -24.77
N VAL A 280 36.89 -10.96 -23.75
CA VAL A 280 35.66 -11.76 -23.87
C VAL A 280 34.48 -10.79 -23.78
N HIS A 281 33.88 -10.46 -24.92
CA HIS A 281 32.58 -9.78 -24.95
C HIS A 281 31.49 -10.72 -24.42
N VAL A 282 31.00 -10.46 -23.20
CA VAL A 282 29.75 -11.04 -22.71
C VAL A 282 28.60 -10.29 -23.38
N HIS A 283 27.95 -10.91 -24.36
CA HIS A 283 26.67 -10.45 -24.85
C HIS A 283 25.60 -10.77 -23.79
N ILE A 284 25.21 -9.76 -23.02
CA ILE A 284 23.97 -9.78 -22.25
C ILE A 284 22.83 -9.70 -23.27
N GLY A 285 22.10 -10.79 -23.44
CA GLY A 285 20.87 -10.80 -24.21
C GLY A 285 19.85 -9.84 -23.59
N SER A 286 19.40 -8.87 -24.37
CA SER A 286 18.31 -7.97 -24.01
C SER A 286 17.03 -8.78 -23.76
N VAL A 287 16.44 -8.59 -22.58
CA VAL A 287 15.11 -9.07 -22.24
C VAL A 287 14.13 -8.43 -23.22
N LYS A 288 13.46 -9.24 -24.05
CA LYS A 288 12.31 -8.79 -24.83
C LYS A 288 11.18 -8.48 -23.85
N THR A 289 10.87 -7.20 -23.70
CA THR A 289 9.59 -6.74 -23.15
C THR A 289 8.44 -7.25 -24.01
N ALA A 290 7.41 -7.77 -23.35
CA ALA A 290 6.16 -8.18 -23.97
C ALA A 290 5.42 -6.97 -24.59
N PRO A 291 4.63 -7.15 -25.67
CA PRO A 291 3.95 -6.03 -26.31
C PRO A 291 2.82 -5.48 -25.43
N GLU A 292 2.81 -4.16 -25.32
CA GLU A 292 1.80 -3.30 -24.73
C GLU A 292 0.48 -3.42 -25.53
N VAL A 293 -0.60 -3.81 -24.86
CA VAL A 293 -1.95 -3.85 -25.43
C VAL A 293 -2.48 -2.42 -25.45
N LYS A 294 -2.58 -1.84 -26.66
CA LYS A 294 -3.32 -0.59 -26.89
C LYS A 294 -4.82 -0.85 -26.72
N TYR A 295 -5.44 -0.14 -25.78
CA TYR A 295 -6.87 0.08 -25.79
C TYR A 295 -7.19 1.18 -26.80
N GLU A 296 -8.07 0.86 -27.75
CA GLU A 296 -8.62 1.79 -28.73
C GLU A 296 -9.97 2.27 -28.17
N GLU A 297 -10.05 3.56 -27.80
CA GLU A 297 -11.32 4.22 -27.46
C GLU A 297 -12.23 4.24 -28.70
N HIS A 298 -13.47 3.82 -28.53
CA HIS A 298 -14.64 4.22 -29.33
C HIS A 298 -15.79 4.54 -28.38
#